data_AF-A0AA39STP2-F1
#
_entry.id   AF-A0AA39STP2-F1
#
_cell.length_a   1.000
_cell.length_b   1.000
_cell.length_c   1.000
_cell.angle_alpha   90.00
_cell.angle_beta   90.00
_cell.angle_gamma   90.00
#
_symmetry.space_group_name_H-M   'P 1'
#
loop_
_entity.id
_entity.type
_entity.pdbx_description
1 polymer ?
#
loop_
_entity_poly.entity_id
_entity_poly.type
_entity_poly.pdbx_seq_one_letter_code
_entity_poly.pdbx_strand_id
1 'polypeptide(L)'
;MTCAFPLESFRPQVEWFHKFLGFVDASLLRFCKLKFPMQKLRLSIGPLDVIGSSFFLDKWIVLAVENVVKELNFHLMSRNTVHLPRMIELDDMYILPQAIFSATSMTTLDVCGCKLEQLSGSAGFHFLKNVKLVKVLLNEQIVQMLITECPLLENLLLHYCSGLRRFCVSDALKLKVVEFFTSYDEVESIEIAALYEFRKWSPSFPCEVENLHLDLTMWPSNYTAFLDGLFSICYPRYMSIVAYGGDFELFIKWLNRKLRNQDAKCCNSQTIKCWRHYLKDAEIYCFQPGDDDEEPYVIHDLNKELPELPLGDLYFRLDWLCYEA
;
A
#
# COMPACT_ATOMS: atom_id res chain seq x y z
N MET A 1 14.23 -6.82 18.38
CA MET A 1 15.54 -7.30 17.87
C MET A 1 15.65 -6.87 16.43
N THR A 2 16.80 -6.30 16.02
CA THR A 2 17.05 -5.85 14.64
C THR A 2 18.26 -6.61 14.12
N CYS A 3 18.08 -7.43 13.09
CA CYS A 3 19.17 -8.15 12.42
C CYS A 3 19.10 -7.79 10.92
N ALA A 4 20.22 -7.33 10.34
CA ALA A 4 20.31 -6.95 8.93
C ALA A 4 21.60 -7.53 8.30
N PHE A 5 21.54 -7.91 7.02
CA PHE A 5 22.61 -8.58 6.27
C PHE A 5 23.41 -7.60 5.39
N PRO A 6 24.76 -7.72 5.31
CA PRO A 6 25.57 -7.20 4.22
C PRO A 6 25.71 -8.24 3.09
N LEU A 7 25.46 -7.82 1.85
CA LEU A 7 25.60 -8.64 0.64
C LEU A 7 27.05 -8.61 0.15
N GLU A 8 27.87 -9.65 0.38
CA GLU A 8 29.05 -9.95 -0.46
C GLU A 8 29.67 -11.36 -0.19
N SER A 9 29.97 -12.10 -1.29
CA SER A 9 30.68 -13.39 -1.45
C SER A 9 29.95 -14.74 -1.19
N PHE A 10 29.90 -15.60 -2.23
CA PHE A 10 28.94 -16.71 -2.41
C PHE A 10 29.23 -18.06 -1.72
N ARG A 11 30.41 -18.31 -1.11
CA ARG A 11 30.70 -19.56 -0.37
C ARG A 11 30.60 -19.44 1.17
N PRO A 12 30.96 -18.30 1.79
CA PRO A 12 30.68 -18.05 3.22
C PRO A 12 29.18 -17.97 3.55
N GLN A 13 28.31 -17.77 2.56
CA GLN A 13 26.89 -17.46 2.74
C GLN A 13 26.06 -18.59 3.36
N VAL A 14 26.24 -19.86 2.96
CA VAL A 14 25.38 -20.97 3.45
C VAL A 14 25.62 -21.29 4.92
N GLU A 15 26.89 -21.42 5.34
CA GLU A 15 27.20 -21.67 6.76
C GLU A 15 26.79 -20.50 7.66
N TRP A 16 27.00 -19.26 7.19
CA TRP A 16 26.54 -18.08 7.91
C TRP A 16 25.03 -18.01 8.00
N PHE A 17 24.33 -18.40 6.94
CA PHE A 17 22.88 -18.43 6.92
C PHE A 17 22.33 -19.45 7.92
N HIS A 18 22.89 -20.66 8.00
CA HIS A 18 22.50 -21.62 9.06
C HIS A 18 22.81 -21.11 10.47
N LYS A 19 23.95 -20.45 10.69
CA LYS A 19 24.26 -19.81 11.98
C LYS A 19 23.27 -18.70 12.31
N PHE A 20 22.87 -17.91 11.32
CA PHE A 20 21.84 -16.88 11.44
C PHE A 20 20.48 -17.49 11.82
N LEU A 21 20.04 -18.53 11.11
CA LEU A 21 18.81 -19.26 11.44
C LEU A 21 18.85 -19.76 12.90
N GLY A 22 19.94 -20.40 13.30
CA GLY A 22 20.12 -20.89 14.67
C GLY A 22 20.11 -19.77 15.72
N PHE A 23 20.72 -18.63 15.42
CA PHE A 23 20.71 -17.46 16.30
C PHE A 23 19.31 -16.88 16.48
N VAL A 24 18.56 -16.70 15.39
CA VAL A 24 17.19 -16.18 15.44
C VAL A 24 16.29 -17.14 16.22
N ASP A 25 16.39 -18.44 15.95
CA ASP A 25 15.60 -19.47 16.62
C ASP A 25 15.86 -19.50 18.13
N ALA A 26 17.13 -19.56 18.55
CA ALA A 26 17.51 -19.54 19.95
C ALA A 26 17.06 -18.25 20.66
N SER A 27 17.13 -17.11 19.96
CA SER A 27 16.72 -15.82 20.49
C SER A 27 15.21 -15.77 20.72
N LEU A 28 14.40 -16.13 19.73
CA LEU A 28 12.94 -16.13 19.85
C LEU A 28 12.49 -17.09 20.94
N LEU A 29 13.03 -18.32 20.99
CA LEU A 29 12.72 -19.28 22.05
C LEU A 29 13.08 -18.75 23.44
N ARG A 30 14.18 -17.99 23.58
CA ARG A 30 14.54 -17.35 24.84
C ARG A 30 13.54 -16.26 25.25
N PHE A 31 13.07 -15.43 24.31
CA PHE A 31 12.00 -14.47 24.58
C PHE A 31 10.72 -15.16 25.06
N CYS A 32 10.33 -16.24 24.38
CA CYS A 32 9.18 -17.07 24.76
C CYS A 32 9.32 -17.65 26.17
N LYS A 33 10.47 -18.25 26.46
CA LYS A 33 10.75 -18.88 27.77
C LYS A 33 10.71 -17.87 28.91
N LEU A 34 11.18 -16.64 28.65
CA LEU A 34 11.22 -15.57 29.65
C LEU A 34 9.91 -14.76 29.70
N LYS A 35 8.94 -15.05 28.83
CA LYS A 35 7.66 -14.34 28.72
C LYS A 35 7.82 -12.83 28.58
N PHE A 36 8.87 -12.40 27.87
CA PHE A 36 9.07 -10.98 27.63
C PHE A 36 8.17 -10.50 26.49
N PRO A 37 7.36 -9.44 26.71
CA PRO A 37 6.47 -8.93 25.67
C PRO A 37 7.31 -8.39 24.51
N MET A 38 7.06 -8.92 23.31
CA MET A 38 7.84 -8.59 22.14
C MET A 38 7.42 -7.22 21.59
N GLN A 39 8.26 -6.20 21.73
CA GLN A 39 7.91 -4.89 21.15
C GLN A 39 8.00 -4.92 19.62
N LYS A 40 9.12 -5.45 19.09
CA LYS A 40 9.41 -5.41 17.66
C LYS A 40 10.23 -6.60 17.21
N LEU A 41 9.75 -7.27 16.17
CA LEU A 41 10.49 -8.27 15.41
C LEU A 41 10.72 -7.74 13.99
N ARG A 42 12.00 -7.60 13.62
CA ARG A 42 12.39 -7.32 12.24
C ARG A 42 13.30 -8.42 11.73
N LEU A 43 12.89 -9.04 10.62
CA LEU A 43 13.65 -10.06 9.92
C LEU A 43 13.78 -9.67 8.45
N SER A 44 15.01 -9.72 7.94
CA SER A 44 15.33 -9.44 6.54
C SER A 44 16.16 -10.60 6.00
N ILE A 45 15.60 -11.32 5.04
CA ILE A 45 16.11 -12.58 4.48
C ILE A 45 16.02 -12.49 2.96
N GLY A 46 17.03 -12.98 2.23
CA GLY A 46 17.04 -12.90 0.78
C GLY A 46 16.10 -13.91 0.13
N PRO A 47 15.72 -13.74 -1.15
CA PRO A 47 14.82 -14.66 -1.83
C PRO A 47 15.38 -16.10 -1.93
N LEU A 48 16.69 -16.22 -2.17
CA LEU A 48 17.38 -17.51 -2.25
C LEU A 48 17.45 -18.24 -0.90
N ASP A 49 17.39 -17.47 0.20
CA ASP A 49 17.46 -17.98 1.57
C ASP A 49 16.10 -18.54 2.04
N VAL A 50 15.00 -18.09 1.44
CA VAL A 50 13.64 -18.54 1.72
C VAL A 50 13.42 -19.97 1.21
N ILE A 51 14.00 -20.31 0.05
CA ILE A 51 13.92 -21.64 -0.55
C ILE A 51 14.67 -22.63 0.36
N GLY A 52 13.91 -23.38 1.17
CA GLY A 52 14.44 -24.33 2.16
C GLY A 52 14.37 -23.87 3.62
N SER A 53 13.93 -22.63 3.89
CA SER A 53 13.84 -22.07 5.26
C SER A 53 12.42 -21.65 5.66
N SER A 54 11.42 -21.89 4.80
CA SER A 54 10.00 -21.55 5.07
C SER A 54 9.53 -22.07 6.43
N PHE A 55 9.92 -23.29 6.80
CA PHE A 55 9.61 -23.88 8.11
C PHE A 55 10.07 -23.01 9.30
N PHE A 56 11.25 -22.40 9.22
CA PHE A 56 11.75 -21.50 10.26
C PHE A 56 10.94 -20.21 10.30
N LEU A 57 10.59 -19.65 9.14
CA LEU A 57 9.78 -18.44 9.05
C LEU A 57 8.40 -18.65 9.68
N ASP A 58 7.74 -19.76 9.37
CA ASP A 58 6.44 -20.13 9.94
C ASP A 58 6.51 -20.21 11.46
N LYS A 59 7.51 -20.94 11.97
CA LYS A 59 7.76 -21.09 13.40
C LYS A 59 7.98 -19.73 14.06
N TRP A 60 8.78 -18.86 13.47
CA TRP A 60 9.10 -17.56 14.06
C TRP A 60 7.92 -16.61 14.09
N ILE A 61 7.05 -16.65 13.08
CA ILE A 61 5.81 -15.88 13.08
C ILE A 61 4.89 -16.34 14.20
N VAL A 62 4.69 -17.66 14.35
CA VAL A 62 3.90 -18.21 15.46
C VAL A 62 4.45 -17.77 16.81
N LEU A 63 5.76 -17.91 17.03
CA LEU A 63 6.38 -17.49 18.29
C LEU A 63 6.23 -15.99 18.55
N ALA A 64 6.33 -15.15 17.51
CA ALA A 64 6.15 -13.70 17.65
C ALA A 64 4.71 -13.35 18.04
N VAL A 65 3.73 -13.95 17.39
CA VAL A 65 2.29 -13.76 17.67
C VAL A 65 1.95 -14.21 19.09
N GLU A 66 2.40 -15.40 19.50
CA GLU A 66 2.21 -15.93 20.85
C GLU A 66 2.85 -15.05 21.93
N ASN A 67 3.90 -14.30 21.59
CA ASN A 67 4.58 -13.36 22.48
C ASN A 67 4.08 -11.92 22.36
N VAL A 68 2.86 -11.75 21.82
CA VAL A 68 2.13 -10.49 21.85
C VAL A 68 2.91 -9.38 21.14
N VAL A 69 3.45 -9.69 19.96
CA VAL A 69 4.27 -8.75 19.18
C VAL A 69 3.48 -7.50 18.79
N LYS A 70 4.07 -6.32 18.98
CA LYS A 70 3.45 -5.05 18.56
C LYS A 70 3.82 -4.61 17.15
N GLU A 71 5.07 -4.81 16.75
CA GLU A 71 5.56 -4.44 15.42
C GLU A 71 6.23 -5.65 14.75
N LEU A 72 5.70 -6.05 13.60
CA LEU A 72 6.19 -7.19 12.84
C LEU A 72 6.64 -6.75 11.45
N ASN A 73 7.95 -6.86 11.20
CA ASN A 73 8.57 -6.49 9.94
C ASN A 73 9.26 -7.70 9.31
N PHE A 74 8.80 -8.17 8.17
CA PHE A 74 9.31 -9.35 7.48
C PHE A 74 9.64 -9.02 6.03
N HIS A 75 10.93 -8.92 5.70
CA HIS A 75 11.39 -8.59 4.36
C HIS A 75 12.09 -9.79 3.73
N LEU A 76 11.43 -10.43 2.80
CA LEU A 76 11.90 -11.64 2.10
C LEU A 76 12.53 -11.31 0.73
N MET A 77 12.47 -10.04 0.33
CA MET A 77 13.07 -9.52 -0.89
C MET A 77 13.69 -8.14 -0.65
N SER A 78 14.68 -7.80 -1.47
CA SER A 78 15.24 -6.45 -1.50
C SER A 78 14.16 -5.44 -1.91
N ARG A 79 14.05 -4.33 -1.18
CA ARG A 79 13.13 -3.23 -1.49
C ARG A 79 13.51 -2.47 -2.76
N ASN A 80 14.80 -2.51 -3.14
CA ASN A 80 15.35 -1.65 -4.19
C ASN A 80 15.21 -2.23 -5.61
N THR A 81 14.75 -3.48 -5.77
CA THR A 81 14.45 -3.99 -7.12
C THR A 81 13.06 -3.50 -7.53
N VAL A 82 12.92 -2.80 -8.65
CA VAL A 82 11.58 -2.38 -9.12
C VAL A 82 10.79 -3.58 -9.67
N HIS A 83 11.50 -4.63 -10.08
CA HIS A 83 10.93 -5.88 -10.60
C HIS A 83 11.08 -7.03 -9.60
N LEU A 84 10.14 -7.98 -9.66
CA LEU A 84 10.35 -9.34 -9.16
C LEU A 84 11.61 -9.92 -9.84
N PRO A 85 12.50 -10.62 -9.13
CA PRO A 85 13.62 -11.28 -9.77
C PRO A 85 13.09 -12.17 -10.90
N ARG A 86 13.64 -12.04 -12.13
CA ARG A 86 13.27 -12.86 -13.31
C ARG A 86 13.30 -14.39 -13.08
N MET A 87 13.76 -14.84 -11.91
CA MET A 87 13.92 -16.24 -11.53
C MET A 87 12.84 -16.76 -10.56
N ILE A 88 11.94 -15.92 -10.03
CA ILE A 88 10.89 -16.36 -9.11
C ILE A 88 9.56 -16.23 -9.83
N GLU A 89 8.98 -17.36 -10.20
CA GLU A 89 7.59 -17.39 -10.66
C GLU A 89 6.67 -16.98 -9.49
N LEU A 90 5.56 -16.29 -9.77
CA LEU A 90 4.61 -15.85 -8.74
C LEU A 90 4.12 -17.00 -7.84
N ASP A 91 4.12 -18.23 -8.37
CA ASP A 91 3.73 -19.45 -7.67
C ASP A 91 4.78 -19.94 -6.64
N ASP A 92 6.04 -19.51 -6.75
CA ASP A 92 7.12 -19.88 -5.83
C ASP A 92 7.28 -18.90 -4.65
N MET A 93 6.41 -17.88 -4.57
CA MET A 93 6.45 -16.91 -3.47
C MET A 93 6.06 -17.55 -2.14
N TYR A 94 6.79 -17.23 -1.08
CA TYR A 94 6.46 -17.69 0.27
C TYR A 94 5.08 -17.21 0.71
N ILE A 95 4.24 -18.15 1.12
CA ILE A 95 2.91 -17.88 1.64
C ILE A 95 3.03 -17.51 3.12
N LEU A 96 2.62 -16.30 3.45
CA LEU A 96 2.62 -15.83 4.84
C LEU A 96 1.59 -16.63 5.64
N PRO A 97 1.97 -17.23 6.79
CA PRO A 97 1.09 -18.10 7.55
C PRO A 97 -0.07 -17.32 8.16
N GLN A 98 -1.25 -17.96 8.17
CA GLN A 98 -2.49 -17.39 8.71
C GLN A 98 -2.40 -17.01 10.19
N ALA A 99 -1.45 -17.59 10.93
CA ALA A 99 -1.20 -17.27 12.34
C ALA A 99 -0.99 -15.77 12.58
N ILE A 100 -0.50 -15.03 11.58
CA ILE A 100 -0.29 -13.58 11.69
C ILE A 100 -1.59 -12.82 11.99
N PHE A 101 -2.73 -13.28 11.46
CA PHE A 101 -4.03 -12.64 11.64
C PHE A 101 -4.59 -12.80 13.05
N SER A 102 -4.03 -13.71 13.85
CA SER A 102 -4.41 -13.92 15.25
C SER A 102 -3.70 -12.97 16.23
N ALA A 103 -2.92 -12.00 15.73
CA ALA A 103 -2.13 -11.09 16.55
C ALA A 103 -2.97 -9.98 17.20
N THR A 104 -3.37 -10.21 18.45
CA THR A 104 -4.30 -9.34 19.21
C THR A 104 -3.70 -8.04 19.74
N SER A 105 -2.40 -7.77 19.56
CA SER A 105 -1.73 -6.55 20.05
C SER A 105 -0.86 -5.88 18.99
N MET A 106 -0.93 -6.36 17.75
CA MET A 106 -0.14 -5.82 16.65
C MET A 106 -0.65 -4.43 16.28
N THR A 107 0.29 -3.51 16.12
CA THR A 107 0.04 -2.11 15.71
C THR A 107 0.64 -1.81 14.35
N THR A 108 1.70 -2.53 13.96
CA THR A 108 2.40 -2.33 12.69
C THR A 108 2.72 -3.66 12.02
N LEU A 109 2.34 -3.77 10.75
CA LEU A 109 2.68 -4.87 9.85
C LEU A 109 3.44 -4.33 8.63
N ASP A 110 4.70 -4.72 8.45
CA ASP A 110 5.55 -4.32 7.32
C ASP A 110 6.12 -5.57 6.66
N VAL A 111 5.49 -6.04 5.58
CA VAL A 111 5.90 -7.24 4.87
C VAL A 111 6.35 -6.93 3.45
N CYS A 112 7.42 -7.59 3.01
CA CYS A 112 7.97 -7.44 1.68
C CYS A 112 8.24 -8.80 1.05
N GLY A 113 7.66 -9.06 -0.12
CA GLY A 113 7.98 -10.19 -0.96
C GLY A 113 7.38 -11.54 -0.55
N CYS A 114 6.09 -11.56 -0.26
CA CYS A 114 5.35 -12.77 0.10
C CYS A 114 3.98 -12.82 -0.56
N LYS A 115 3.34 -13.99 -0.53
CA LYS A 115 1.94 -14.18 -0.88
C LYS A 115 1.09 -14.16 0.40
N LEU A 116 -0.03 -13.47 0.32
CA LEU A 116 -1.03 -13.40 1.37
C LEU A 116 -2.28 -14.11 0.84
N GLU A 117 -2.64 -15.25 1.44
CA GLU A 117 -3.76 -16.10 0.97
C GLU A 117 -4.97 -16.09 1.93
N GLN A 118 -6.08 -16.60 1.38
CA GLN A 118 -7.43 -16.76 1.92
C GLN A 118 -7.57 -16.86 3.46
N LEU A 119 -8.52 -16.07 3.98
CA LEU A 119 -9.00 -16.12 5.37
C LEU A 119 -10.15 -17.12 5.52
N SER A 120 -10.17 -17.82 6.66
CA SER A 120 -11.36 -18.52 7.17
C SER A 120 -11.58 -18.09 8.61
N GLY A 121 -12.18 -16.92 8.83
CA GLY A 121 -12.45 -16.37 10.17
C GLY A 121 -12.25 -14.86 10.24
N SER A 122 -12.58 -14.27 11.39
CA SER A 122 -12.30 -12.87 11.70
C SER A 122 -10.83 -12.70 12.11
N ALA A 123 -10.19 -11.62 11.64
CA ALA A 123 -8.85 -11.22 12.01
C ALA A 123 -8.84 -10.51 13.37
N GLY A 124 -7.86 -10.85 14.22
CA GLY A 124 -7.64 -10.25 15.53
C GLY A 124 -6.97 -8.86 15.49
N PHE A 125 -6.96 -8.18 14.36
CA PHE A 125 -6.22 -6.93 14.12
C PHE A 125 -6.89 -5.67 14.69
N HIS A 126 -7.43 -5.76 15.90
CA HIS A 126 -8.17 -4.66 16.53
C HIS A 126 -7.32 -3.42 16.85
N PHE A 127 -5.99 -3.57 16.92
CA PHE A 127 -5.06 -2.49 17.25
C PHE A 127 -4.16 -2.07 16.09
N LEU A 128 -4.36 -2.65 14.89
CA LEU A 128 -3.50 -2.40 13.75
C LEU A 128 -3.69 -0.96 13.27
N LYS A 129 -2.58 -0.22 13.17
CA LYS A 129 -2.54 1.19 12.76
C LYS A 129 -1.81 1.40 11.44
N ASN A 130 -0.75 0.63 11.23
CA ASN A 130 0.16 0.80 10.11
C ASN A 130 0.30 -0.50 9.34
N VAL A 131 -0.06 -0.48 8.08
CA VAL A 131 0.13 -1.61 7.16
C VAL A 131 0.99 -1.15 6.00
N LYS A 132 2.12 -1.83 5.80
CA LYS A 132 2.99 -1.66 4.65
C LYS A 132 3.20 -3.01 3.96
N LEU A 133 2.66 -3.14 2.77
CA LEU A 133 2.82 -4.31 1.91
C LEU A 133 3.66 -3.90 0.70
N VAL A 134 4.78 -4.58 0.49
CA VAL A 134 5.70 -4.31 -0.63
C VAL A 134 5.91 -5.57 -1.45
N LYS A 135 5.62 -5.57 -2.76
CA LYS A 135 5.76 -6.76 -3.62
C LYS A 135 5.00 -7.97 -3.06
N VAL A 136 3.77 -7.74 -2.67
CA VAL A 136 2.92 -8.77 -2.09
C VAL A 136 1.88 -9.19 -3.12
N LEU A 137 1.77 -10.50 -3.35
CA LEU A 137 0.65 -11.08 -4.08
C LEU A 137 -0.50 -11.27 -3.09
N LEU A 138 -1.61 -10.57 -3.30
CA LEU A 138 -2.73 -10.56 -2.38
C LEU A 138 -4.06 -10.56 -3.13
N ASN A 139 -5.12 -11.01 -2.45
CA ASN A 139 -6.47 -10.96 -2.98
C ASN A 139 -7.28 -9.82 -2.36
N GLU A 140 -8.42 -9.54 -2.97
CA GLU A 140 -9.33 -8.47 -2.56
C GLU A 140 -9.88 -8.66 -1.15
N GLN A 141 -10.10 -9.92 -0.74
CA GLN A 141 -10.67 -10.25 0.56
C GLN A 141 -9.75 -9.82 1.71
N ILE A 142 -8.43 -9.96 1.55
CA ILE A 142 -7.45 -9.59 2.58
C ILE A 142 -7.46 -8.08 2.79
N VAL A 143 -7.50 -7.31 1.71
CA VAL A 143 -7.61 -5.85 1.81
C VAL A 143 -8.92 -5.43 2.46
N GLN A 144 -10.04 -6.05 2.06
CA GLN A 144 -11.32 -5.76 2.69
C GLN A 144 -11.28 -6.02 4.20
N MET A 145 -10.70 -7.14 4.64
CA MET A 145 -10.53 -7.44 6.06
C MET A 145 -9.61 -6.43 6.77
N LEU A 146 -8.52 -5.98 6.15
CA LEU A 146 -7.67 -4.93 6.72
C LEU A 146 -8.44 -3.62 6.95
N ILE A 147 -9.43 -3.32 6.11
CA ILE A 147 -10.19 -2.09 6.16
C ILE A 147 -11.36 -2.21 7.14
N THR A 148 -12.10 -3.31 7.10
CA THR A 148 -13.33 -3.50 7.89
C THR A 148 -13.07 -4.02 9.29
N GLU A 149 -12.03 -4.82 9.50
CA GLU A 149 -11.72 -5.45 10.79
C GLU A 149 -10.63 -4.72 11.60
N CYS A 150 -9.99 -3.71 11.02
CA CYS A 150 -8.96 -2.88 11.69
C CYS A 150 -9.47 -1.44 11.94
N PRO A 151 -10.27 -1.19 12.98
CA PRO A 151 -10.90 0.12 13.22
C PRO A 151 -9.91 1.25 13.60
N LEU A 152 -8.65 0.91 13.86
CA LEU A 152 -7.59 1.85 14.20
C LEU A 152 -6.60 2.08 13.06
N LEU A 153 -6.86 1.57 11.86
CA LEU A 153 -5.95 1.71 10.73
C LEU A 153 -5.82 3.18 10.32
N GLU A 154 -4.60 3.71 10.41
CA GLU A 154 -4.27 5.10 10.09
C GLU A 154 -3.48 5.19 8.77
N ASN A 155 -2.61 4.21 8.50
CA ASN A 155 -1.70 4.23 7.36
C ASN A 155 -1.77 2.91 6.58
N LEU A 156 -2.12 2.97 5.29
CA LEU A 156 -2.17 1.83 4.38
C LEU A 156 -1.28 2.07 3.16
N LEU A 157 -0.15 1.37 3.11
CA LEU A 157 0.87 1.51 2.08
C LEU A 157 0.95 0.23 1.26
N LEU A 158 0.56 0.31 -0.01
CA LEU A 158 0.53 -0.81 -0.96
C LEU A 158 1.48 -0.52 -2.11
N HIS A 159 2.68 -1.10 -2.05
CA HIS A 159 3.75 -0.84 -3.01
C HIS A 159 4.00 -2.08 -3.85
N TYR A 160 3.88 -1.97 -5.17
CA TYR A 160 4.13 -3.04 -6.15
C TYR A 160 3.34 -4.32 -5.83
N CYS A 161 2.09 -4.19 -5.39
CA CYS A 161 1.25 -5.33 -5.04
C CYS A 161 0.43 -5.78 -6.25
N SER A 162 0.27 -7.10 -6.42
CA SER A 162 -0.48 -7.72 -7.51
C SER A 162 -1.66 -8.54 -6.99
N GLY A 163 -2.61 -8.89 -7.86
CA GLY A 163 -3.82 -9.65 -7.51
C GLY A 163 -5.03 -8.81 -7.06
N LEU A 164 -4.88 -7.48 -7.01
CA LEU A 164 -5.95 -6.53 -6.72
C LEU A 164 -6.76 -6.19 -7.96
N ARG A 165 -7.98 -6.74 -8.09
CA ARG A 165 -8.93 -6.31 -9.14
C ARG A 165 -10.01 -5.35 -8.61
N ARG A 166 -10.33 -5.41 -7.31
CA ARG A 166 -11.33 -4.59 -6.61
C ARG A 166 -10.84 -4.16 -5.24
N PHE A 167 -11.16 -2.93 -4.84
CA PHE A 167 -10.68 -2.33 -3.59
C PHE A 167 -11.73 -1.34 -3.06
N CYS A 168 -12.17 -1.47 -1.80
CA CYS A 168 -13.14 -0.60 -1.10
C CYS A 168 -12.66 -0.17 0.27
N VAL A 169 -12.74 1.12 0.57
CA VAL A 169 -12.49 1.70 1.90
C VAL A 169 -13.78 2.31 2.44
N SER A 170 -14.91 1.60 2.32
CA SER A 170 -16.11 2.00 3.05
C SER A 170 -15.89 1.73 4.55
N ASP A 171 -16.24 2.70 5.40
CA ASP A 171 -16.31 2.59 6.86
C ASP A 171 -14.97 2.57 7.64
N ALA A 172 -13.82 2.79 6.99
CA ALA A 172 -12.54 2.92 7.69
C ALA A 172 -12.33 4.34 8.26
N LEU A 173 -12.99 4.62 9.39
CA LEU A 173 -13.12 5.96 9.97
C LEU A 173 -11.83 6.67 10.40
N LYS A 174 -10.66 6.02 10.37
CA LYS A 174 -9.39 6.57 10.89
C LYS A 174 -8.24 6.60 9.89
N LEU A 175 -8.46 6.20 8.65
CA LEU A 175 -7.41 6.25 7.63
C LEU A 175 -7.02 7.70 7.34
N LYS A 176 -5.73 8.00 7.44
CA LYS A 176 -5.15 9.32 7.19
C LYS A 176 -4.30 9.30 5.93
N VAL A 177 -3.48 8.27 5.79
CA VAL A 177 -2.52 8.14 4.69
C VAL A 177 -2.78 6.86 3.94
N VAL A 178 -2.89 6.99 2.62
CA VAL A 178 -2.93 5.86 1.72
C VAL A 178 -1.85 6.06 0.65
N GLU A 179 -0.98 5.07 0.48
CA GLU A 179 0.04 5.10 -0.57
C GLU A 179 -0.16 3.93 -1.53
N PHE A 180 -0.16 4.23 -2.83
CA PHE A 180 -0.25 3.24 -3.88
C PHE A 180 0.88 3.43 -4.89
N PHE A 181 1.82 2.48 -4.91
CA PHE A 181 2.90 2.42 -5.90
C PHE A 181 2.68 1.18 -6.77
N THR A 182 2.72 1.31 -8.09
CA THR A 182 2.44 0.22 -9.04
C THR A 182 3.53 0.12 -10.09
N SER A 183 3.92 -1.09 -10.52
CA SER A 183 4.92 -1.29 -11.59
C SER A 183 4.29 -1.44 -12.98
N TYR A 184 5.08 -1.24 -14.04
CA TYR A 184 4.67 -1.37 -15.45
C TYR A 184 4.09 -2.75 -15.83
N ASP A 185 4.51 -3.83 -15.15
CA ASP A 185 4.25 -5.21 -15.54
C ASP A 185 3.06 -5.86 -14.81
N GLU A 186 2.52 -5.23 -13.75
CA GLU A 186 1.56 -5.86 -12.83
C GLU A 186 0.11 -5.41 -13.02
N VAL A 187 -0.15 -4.48 -13.95
CA VAL A 187 -1.51 -4.00 -14.26
C VAL A 187 -2.10 -4.79 -15.42
N GLU A 188 -2.10 -6.12 -15.33
CA GLU A 188 -3.12 -6.91 -16.02
C GLU A 188 -4.45 -6.66 -15.30
N SER A 189 -5.13 -5.59 -15.72
CA SER A 189 -6.53 -5.29 -15.40
C SER A 189 -6.86 -5.05 -13.91
N ILE A 190 -6.74 -3.80 -13.46
CA ILE A 190 -7.85 -3.26 -12.65
C ILE A 190 -9.03 -3.20 -13.62
N GLU A 191 -9.76 -4.30 -13.70
CA GLU A 191 -10.84 -4.51 -14.66
C GLU A 191 -11.97 -3.52 -14.32
N ILE A 192 -12.05 -2.45 -15.12
CA ILE A 192 -13.02 -1.34 -15.07
C ILE A 192 -14.47 -1.80 -14.90
N ALA A 193 -14.79 -3.04 -15.28
CA ALA A 193 -16.10 -3.66 -15.08
C ALA A 193 -16.51 -3.74 -13.60
N ALA A 194 -15.54 -3.78 -12.68
CA ALA A 194 -15.83 -3.82 -11.26
C ALA A 194 -16.51 -2.54 -10.77
N LEU A 195 -16.17 -1.34 -11.23
CA LEU A 195 -16.60 -0.08 -10.60
C LEU A 195 -18.11 0.20 -10.67
N TYR A 196 -18.76 -0.20 -11.77
CA TYR A 196 -20.22 -0.08 -11.90
C TYR A 196 -20.95 -1.09 -11.01
N GLU A 197 -20.45 -2.33 -10.94
CA GLU A 197 -20.98 -3.30 -9.99
C GLU A 197 -20.67 -2.86 -8.57
N PHE A 198 -19.47 -2.39 -8.27
CA PHE A 198 -18.97 -2.03 -6.94
C PHE A 198 -19.81 -0.96 -6.22
N ARG A 199 -20.26 0.10 -6.92
CA ARG A 199 -21.20 1.08 -6.33
C ARG A 199 -22.61 0.54 -6.06
N LYS A 200 -23.00 -0.61 -6.61
CA LYS A 200 -24.23 -1.30 -6.18
C LYS A 200 -24.08 -1.93 -4.79
N TRP A 201 -22.86 -2.24 -4.34
CA TRP A 201 -22.62 -3.04 -3.12
C TRP A 201 -22.16 -2.19 -1.93
N SER A 202 -21.49 -1.06 -2.19
CA SER A 202 -21.20 -0.04 -1.16
C SER A 202 -21.86 1.29 -1.54
N PRO A 203 -23.10 1.54 -1.10
CA PRO A 203 -23.79 2.82 -1.30
C PRO A 203 -23.30 3.93 -0.36
N SER A 204 -22.37 3.63 0.56
CA SER A 204 -21.78 4.62 1.44
C SER A 204 -20.83 5.56 0.68
N PHE A 205 -20.66 6.77 1.20
CA PHE A 205 -19.71 7.72 0.65
C PHE A 205 -18.26 7.23 0.86
N PRO A 206 -17.34 7.52 -0.09
CA PRO A 206 -15.92 7.27 0.09
C PRO A 206 -15.37 7.91 1.37
N CYS A 207 -14.40 7.27 2.02
CA CYS A 207 -13.77 7.81 3.22
C CYS A 207 -12.92 9.05 2.89
N GLU A 208 -13.01 10.09 3.71
CA GLU A 208 -12.12 11.24 3.62
C GLU A 208 -10.75 10.89 4.19
N VAL A 209 -9.70 11.07 3.39
CA VAL A 209 -8.31 10.84 3.82
C VAL A 209 -7.53 12.13 3.72
N GLU A 210 -6.52 12.29 4.58
CA GLU A 210 -5.71 13.51 4.59
C GLU A 210 -4.77 13.55 3.38
N ASN A 211 -4.02 12.46 3.18
CA ASN A 211 -2.99 12.38 2.16
C ASN A 211 -3.12 11.09 1.34
N LEU A 212 -3.08 11.24 0.01
CA LEU A 212 -2.95 10.15 -0.95
C LEU A 212 -1.66 10.34 -1.74
N HIS A 213 -0.71 9.41 -1.61
CA HIS A 213 0.54 9.46 -2.36
C HIS A 213 0.51 8.43 -3.49
N LEU A 214 0.76 8.90 -4.71
CA LEU A 214 0.78 8.09 -5.92
C LEU A 214 2.16 8.13 -6.55
N ASP A 215 2.76 6.96 -6.77
CA ASP A 215 3.95 6.81 -7.62
C ASP A 215 3.51 6.05 -8.87
N LEU A 216 3.50 6.76 -10.00
CA LEU A 216 2.89 6.29 -11.23
C LEU A 216 3.95 5.98 -12.27
N THR A 217 4.28 4.70 -12.37
CA THR A 217 5.11 4.15 -13.44
C THR A 217 4.26 3.30 -14.40
N MET A 218 3.07 3.77 -14.80
CA MET A 218 2.07 2.99 -15.57
C MET A 218 1.81 3.55 -16.99
N TRP A 219 1.14 2.76 -17.86
CA TRP A 219 0.81 3.16 -19.24
C TRP A 219 -0.44 4.06 -19.35
N PRO A 220 -0.50 4.98 -20.35
CA PRO A 220 -1.60 5.94 -20.50
C PRO A 220 -3.03 5.42 -20.60
N SER A 221 -3.23 4.19 -21.05
CA SER A 221 -4.56 3.61 -21.25
C SER A 221 -5.31 3.32 -19.96
N ASN A 222 -4.60 3.14 -18.83
CA ASN A 222 -5.21 2.67 -17.57
C ASN A 222 -5.47 3.77 -16.55
N TYR A 223 -5.02 5.01 -16.80
CA TYR A 223 -5.11 6.10 -15.83
C TYR A 223 -6.54 6.46 -15.42
N THR A 224 -7.49 6.48 -16.38
CA THR A 224 -8.89 6.84 -16.08
C THR A 224 -9.52 5.84 -15.12
N ALA A 225 -9.34 4.55 -15.41
CA ALA A 225 -9.84 3.44 -14.61
C ALA A 225 -9.27 3.46 -13.20
N PHE A 226 -7.95 3.66 -13.12
CA PHE A 226 -7.22 3.72 -11.88
C PHE A 226 -7.70 4.87 -11.00
N LEU A 227 -7.79 6.09 -11.54
CA LEU A 227 -8.32 7.24 -10.80
C LEU A 227 -9.79 7.06 -10.41
N ASP A 228 -10.63 6.57 -11.33
CA ASP A 228 -12.05 6.31 -11.03
C ASP A 228 -12.18 5.27 -9.89
N GLY A 229 -11.27 4.29 -9.86
CA GLY A 229 -11.10 3.35 -8.76
C GLY A 229 -10.70 4.04 -7.47
N LEU A 230 -9.56 4.74 -7.45
CA LEU A 230 -9.04 5.44 -6.28
C LEU A 230 -10.06 6.41 -5.66
N PHE A 231 -10.76 7.19 -6.48
CA PHE A 231 -11.78 8.12 -5.98
C PHE A 231 -13.15 7.47 -5.73
N SER A 232 -13.34 6.21 -6.08
CA SER A 232 -14.47 5.42 -5.55
C SER A 232 -14.21 4.93 -4.13
N ILE A 233 -12.95 4.97 -3.69
CA ILE A 233 -12.47 4.41 -2.43
C ILE A 233 -12.36 5.50 -1.37
N CYS A 234 -11.69 6.60 -1.71
CA CYS A 234 -11.44 7.69 -0.79
C CYS A 234 -11.49 9.06 -1.47
N TYR A 235 -11.76 10.09 -0.68
CA TYR A 235 -11.70 11.48 -1.06
C TYR A 235 -10.52 12.14 -0.33
N PRO A 236 -9.32 12.17 -0.96
CA PRO A 236 -8.16 12.76 -0.33
C PRO A 236 -8.22 14.28 -0.34
N ARG A 237 -7.82 14.91 0.77
CA ARG A 237 -7.63 16.36 0.83
C ARG A 237 -6.40 16.79 0.05
N TYR A 238 -5.30 16.06 0.21
CA TYR A 238 -4.06 16.25 -0.54
C TYR A 238 -3.72 14.98 -1.32
N MET A 239 -3.43 15.13 -2.60
CA MET A 239 -2.87 14.07 -3.43
C MET A 239 -1.47 14.49 -3.89
N SER A 240 -0.45 13.72 -3.56
CA SER A 240 0.89 13.93 -4.15
C SER A 240 1.16 12.88 -5.23
N ILE A 241 1.84 13.32 -6.28
CA ILE A 241 2.29 12.44 -7.36
C ILE A 241 3.79 12.56 -7.50
N VAL A 242 4.45 11.44 -7.25
CA VAL A 242 5.88 11.25 -7.53
C VAL A 242 6.01 10.81 -8.97
N ALA A 243 7.00 11.34 -9.68
CA ALA A 243 7.17 10.98 -11.07
C ALA A 243 8.60 10.88 -11.54
N TYR A 244 8.77 9.91 -12.45
CA TYR A 244 10.03 9.56 -13.06
C TYR A 244 9.83 9.38 -14.57
N GLY A 245 10.56 10.13 -15.41
CA GLY A 245 10.64 9.90 -16.85
C GLY A 245 9.76 10.78 -17.74
N GLY A 246 9.80 10.53 -19.05
CA GLY A 246 9.27 11.42 -20.10
C GLY A 246 7.75 11.46 -20.24
N ASP A 247 7.03 10.41 -19.81
CA ASP A 247 5.56 10.35 -19.90
C ASP A 247 4.84 11.09 -18.75
N PHE A 248 5.60 11.57 -17.76
CA PHE A 248 5.08 12.32 -16.61
C PHE A 248 4.29 13.56 -17.04
N GLU A 249 4.84 14.35 -17.96
CA GLU A 249 4.22 15.60 -18.39
C GLU A 249 2.85 15.36 -19.03
N LEU A 250 2.73 14.30 -19.84
CA LEU A 250 1.46 13.91 -20.46
C LEU A 250 0.44 13.46 -19.40
N PHE A 251 0.88 12.70 -18.41
CA PHE A 251 0.01 12.25 -17.32
C PHE A 251 -0.53 13.42 -16.50
N ILE A 252 0.33 14.35 -16.05
CA ILE A 252 -0.11 15.47 -15.21
C ILE A 252 -1.02 16.41 -15.99
N LYS A 253 -0.72 16.67 -17.28
CA LYS A 253 -1.62 17.44 -18.15
C LYS A 253 -2.98 16.75 -18.30
N TRP A 254 -2.99 15.44 -18.49
CA TRP A 254 -4.23 14.66 -18.55
C TRP A 254 -5.00 14.69 -17.22
N LEU A 255 -4.32 14.49 -16.09
CA LEU A 255 -4.90 14.49 -14.75
C LEU A 255 -5.51 15.85 -14.43
N ASN A 256 -4.76 16.94 -14.63
CA ASN A 256 -5.26 18.30 -14.41
C ASN A 256 -6.51 18.59 -15.24
N ARG A 257 -6.52 18.18 -16.53
CA ARG A 257 -7.73 18.27 -17.35
C ARG A 257 -8.88 17.44 -16.78
N LYS A 258 -8.62 16.24 -16.26
CA LYS A 258 -9.65 15.37 -15.68
C LYS A 258 -10.22 15.91 -14.38
N LEU A 259 -9.40 16.45 -13.50
CA LEU A 259 -9.82 17.04 -12.22
C LEU A 259 -10.63 18.33 -12.44
N ARG A 260 -10.24 19.15 -13.43
CA ARG A 260 -10.95 20.39 -13.78
C ARG A 260 -12.19 20.16 -14.66
N ASN A 261 -12.29 19.03 -15.33
CA ASN A 261 -13.42 18.71 -16.21
C ASN A 261 -14.62 18.16 -15.41
N GLN A 262 -15.44 19.08 -14.92
CA GLN A 262 -16.73 18.82 -14.28
C GLN A 262 -17.84 18.52 -15.31
N ASP A 263 -17.62 17.55 -16.20
CA ASP A 263 -18.63 17.21 -17.21
C ASP A 263 -19.88 16.60 -16.55
N ALA A 264 -20.85 17.45 -16.22
CA ALA A 264 -22.05 17.17 -15.43
C ALA A 264 -23.10 16.32 -16.17
N LYS A 265 -22.73 15.69 -17.29
CA LYS A 265 -23.65 14.89 -18.12
C LYS A 265 -23.57 13.38 -17.87
N CYS A 266 -22.68 12.91 -17.01
CA CYS A 266 -22.63 11.49 -16.64
C CYS A 266 -23.55 11.19 -15.42
N CYS A 267 -23.91 9.93 -15.19
CA CYS A 267 -24.68 9.47 -14.02
C CYS A 267 -26.10 10.08 -13.83
N ASN A 268 -26.75 10.64 -14.86
CA ASN A 268 -28.06 11.31 -14.75
C ASN A 268 -29.20 10.48 -14.13
N SER A 269 -29.10 9.15 -14.12
CA SER A 269 -30.11 8.23 -13.60
C SER A 269 -29.73 7.54 -12.28
N GLN A 270 -28.59 7.89 -11.68
CA GLN A 270 -28.08 7.22 -10.46
C GLN A 270 -28.30 8.10 -9.22
N THR A 271 -28.73 7.48 -8.12
CA THR A 271 -28.88 8.13 -6.81
C THR A 271 -27.53 8.58 -6.23
N ILE A 272 -26.49 7.78 -6.47
CA ILE A 272 -25.10 8.08 -6.13
C ILE A 272 -24.36 8.33 -7.43
N LYS A 273 -23.70 9.49 -7.54
CA LYS A 273 -23.01 9.91 -8.77
C LYS A 273 -21.54 9.48 -8.76
N CYS A 274 -20.80 9.67 -9.85
CA CYS A 274 -19.35 9.48 -9.84
C CYS A 274 -18.63 10.59 -9.07
N TRP A 275 -17.36 10.37 -8.68
CA TRP A 275 -16.54 11.32 -7.93
C TRP A 275 -16.47 12.73 -8.55
N ARG A 276 -16.58 12.83 -9.89
CA ARG A 276 -16.59 14.13 -10.61
C ARG A 276 -17.74 15.05 -10.24
N HIS A 277 -18.84 14.49 -9.72
CA HIS A 277 -19.96 15.28 -9.21
C HIS A 277 -19.76 15.77 -7.79
N TYR A 278 -18.80 15.19 -7.08
CA TYR A 278 -18.47 15.54 -5.72
C TYR A 278 -17.17 16.35 -5.64
N LEU A 279 -16.30 16.33 -6.64
CA LEU A 279 -15.12 17.21 -6.68
C LEU A 279 -15.55 18.66 -7.01
N LYS A 280 -15.37 19.56 -6.05
CA LYS A 280 -15.69 20.98 -6.15
C LYS A 280 -14.56 21.77 -6.81
N ASP A 281 -13.33 21.56 -6.37
CA ASP A 281 -12.15 22.27 -6.88
C ASP A 281 -10.89 21.41 -6.77
N ALA A 282 -9.89 21.75 -7.57
CA ALA A 282 -8.57 21.13 -7.58
C ALA A 282 -7.49 22.21 -7.80
N GLU A 283 -6.74 22.51 -6.74
CA GLU A 283 -5.58 23.40 -6.77
C GLU A 283 -4.28 22.59 -6.86
N ILE A 284 -3.25 23.12 -7.52
CA ILE A 284 -1.98 22.42 -7.77
C ILE A 284 -0.84 23.23 -7.16
N TYR A 285 0.11 22.55 -6.53
CA TYR A 285 1.28 23.12 -5.87
C TYR A 285 2.53 22.32 -6.21
N CYS A 286 3.69 22.98 -6.18
CA CYS A 286 5.00 22.34 -6.37
C CYS A 286 5.62 21.83 -5.05
N PHE A 287 5.14 22.29 -3.90
CA PHE A 287 5.71 21.95 -2.58
C PHE A 287 4.63 21.50 -1.61
N GLN A 288 5.03 20.66 -0.66
CA GLN A 288 4.15 20.18 0.40
C GLN A 288 3.70 21.37 1.27
N PRO A 289 2.39 21.55 1.49
CA PRO A 289 1.92 22.54 2.46
C PRO A 289 2.35 22.13 3.88
N GLY A 290 3.28 22.88 4.48
CA GLY A 290 3.51 22.84 5.94
C GLY A 290 4.79 22.18 6.47
N ASP A 291 5.79 21.86 5.63
CA ASP A 291 7.08 21.32 6.13
C ASP A 291 8.23 22.34 6.19
N ASP A 292 8.08 23.52 5.58
CA ASP A 292 8.98 24.67 5.73
C ASP A 292 8.16 25.97 5.92
N ASP A 293 8.73 27.01 6.54
CA ASP A 293 8.10 28.35 6.71
C ASP A 293 7.76 29.07 5.38
N GLU A 294 7.92 28.40 4.24
CA GLU A 294 7.62 28.91 2.90
C GLU A 294 6.19 28.53 2.48
N GLU A 295 5.43 29.54 2.01
CA GLU A 295 4.10 29.31 1.45
C GLU A 295 4.19 28.40 0.22
N PRO A 296 3.31 27.39 0.08
CA PRO A 296 3.36 26.47 -1.05
C PRO A 296 3.11 27.22 -2.36
N TYR A 297 4.05 27.10 -3.30
CA TYR A 297 3.96 27.74 -4.62
C TYR A 297 2.78 27.19 -5.42
N VAL A 298 1.75 28.03 -5.63
CA VAL A 298 0.53 27.71 -6.37
C VAL A 298 0.79 27.77 -7.88
N ILE A 299 0.43 26.70 -8.58
CA ILE A 299 0.56 26.60 -10.03
C ILE A 299 -0.76 27.05 -10.68
N HIS A 300 -0.74 28.19 -11.36
CA HIS A 300 -1.92 28.75 -12.02
C HIS A 300 -2.10 28.23 -13.45
N ASP A 301 -1.01 28.13 -14.20
CA ASP A 301 -1.01 27.54 -15.54
C ASP A 301 0.01 26.40 -15.63
N LEU A 302 -0.47 25.20 -15.32
CA LEU A 302 0.32 23.99 -15.40
C LEU A 302 1.00 23.81 -16.77
N ASN A 303 0.37 24.18 -17.88
CA ASN A 303 1.00 23.94 -19.20
C ASN A 303 2.22 24.83 -19.42
N LYS A 304 2.22 26.02 -18.81
CA LYS A 304 3.31 27.00 -18.92
C LYS A 304 4.42 26.72 -17.91
N GLU A 305 4.04 26.35 -16.68
CA GLU A 305 4.97 26.26 -15.56
C GLU A 305 5.65 24.88 -15.46
N LEU A 306 4.97 23.79 -15.85
CA LEU A 306 5.46 22.41 -15.73
C LEU A 306 6.86 22.16 -16.32
N PRO A 307 7.28 22.74 -17.47
CA PRO A 307 8.64 22.57 -17.99
C PRO A 307 9.74 23.20 -17.11
N GLU A 308 9.40 24.15 -16.25
CA GLU A 308 10.32 24.89 -15.38
C GLU A 308 10.31 24.38 -13.93
N LEU A 309 9.39 23.45 -13.60
CA LEU A 309 9.31 22.89 -12.25
C LEU A 309 10.51 21.97 -11.98
N PRO A 310 11.06 22.01 -10.76
CA PRO A 310 12.07 21.06 -10.36
C PRO A 310 11.52 19.63 -10.46
N LEU A 311 12.40 18.67 -10.74
CA LEU A 311 12.07 17.25 -10.59
C LEU A 311 11.68 17.02 -9.12
N GLY A 312 10.45 16.59 -8.88
CA GLY A 312 9.89 16.45 -7.54
C GLY A 312 8.41 16.12 -7.55
N ASP A 313 7.81 16.15 -6.37
CA ASP A 313 6.42 15.78 -6.15
C ASP A 313 5.47 16.93 -6.52
N LEU A 314 4.44 16.63 -7.31
CA LEU A 314 3.33 17.58 -7.53
C LEU A 314 2.21 17.29 -6.54
N TYR A 315 1.72 18.35 -5.89
CA TYR A 315 0.67 18.24 -4.90
C TYR A 315 -0.62 18.84 -5.46
N PHE A 316 -1.73 18.14 -5.23
CA PHE A 316 -3.07 18.58 -5.58
C PHE A 316 -3.88 18.72 -4.28
N ARG A 317 -4.43 19.90 -4.00
CA ARG A 317 -5.47 20.07 -2.97
C ARG A 317 -6.82 19.86 -3.63
N LEU A 318 -7.54 18.85 -3.18
CA LEU A 318 -8.84 18.47 -3.75
C LEU A 318 -9.93 18.83 -2.75
N ASP A 319 -10.84 19.69 -3.17
CA ASP A 319 -11.96 20.13 -2.36
C ASP A 319 -13.20 19.33 -2.77
N TRP A 320 -13.77 18.55 -1.84
CA TRP A 320 -14.92 17.68 -2.08
C TRP A 320 -16.20 18.28 -1.50
N LEU A 321 -17.33 18.11 -2.20
CA LEU A 321 -18.67 18.39 -1.71
C LEU A 321 -19.03 17.34 -0.66
N CYS A 322 -18.76 17.66 0.60
CA CYS A 322 -19.19 16.86 1.72
C CYS A 322 -20.70 17.07 1.87
N TYR A 323 -21.49 15.99 1.76
CA TYR A 323 -22.83 16.00 2.31
C TYR A 323 -22.69 15.61 3.77
N GLU A 324 -22.99 16.55 4.68
CA GLU A 324 -23.25 16.19 6.07
C GLU A 324 -24.34 15.10 6.08
N ALA A 325 -24.00 13.96 6.68
CA ALA A 325 -24.83 12.75 6.72
C ALA A 325 -26.16 12.95 7.45
#